data_AF-A0A1B7YR96-F1
#
_entry.id   AF-A0A1B7YR96-F1
#
_cell.length_a   1.000
_cell.length_b   1.000
_cell.length_c   1.000
_cell.angle_alpha   90.00
_cell.angle_beta   90.00
_cell.angle_gamma   90.00
#
_symmetry.space_group_name_H-M   'P 1'
#
loop_
_entity.id
_entity.type
_entity.pdbx_description
1 polymer ?
#
loop_
_entity_poly.entity_id
_entity_poly.type
_entity_poly.pdbx_seq_one_letter_code
_entity_poly.pdbx_strand_id
1 'polypeptide(L)'
;MPKSVPAPDFTIGWVCALPIELAAAVEMMDEEFDELPSQPTGSNIYSFGRIGSHNVVAASLPAGRKGMIQAAAVASHMRTSFPSLRFGVLVGIGGGVPVEQKIDIRLGDVVFSQPTGQHGGVIQYDFGKTGANGDISRTGSLNAPPEVLLNALAKLQVNSLRHKTQVRSYLSKLSAKPNFASPGPDKDILYRASSQHVTGATCAKCNPEDILHRDARTTTDPVLFFGNIASGNQVMKDGPTRDRYSQELGGVLCFEMEAAGLMNNFPCIVIRGICNYADAHKNDQWQSYAAATAAACAKELLRTVPPLVTSSELHREAVAKRHPETIREMICLASTYSSQEVLKLRKVVLGVKHPDTIGSMIELAATYQARGKHAEAVEMKNEALKLRREVFGMRHASTIWAMAHLAAAYSSQGKHSEAEKMYKEVLGLRKEVLRAKHPDTIKSLIELATTYETQGKYAEAEEMKIEALELRQEVFGMRHASTIWAMAHLAATYTKQGKHSEAEKIHKEVLGLRKEVLWAKHPDTIKSLIELARSYQAQGKHNEAERFYEEGLGLRKEVLGAKHPDTIRVMSELAKTYQAQGMYSKAETMNIEVLKLREESQQYC
;
A
#
# COMPACT_ATOMS: atom_id res chain seq x y z
N MET A 1 0.05 20.13 27.86
CA MET A 1 0.68 18.79 27.83
C MET A 1 0.85 18.43 26.38
N PRO A 2 2.05 17.99 25.97
CA PRO A 2 2.25 17.56 24.59
C PRO A 2 1.37 16.33 24.30
N LYS A 3 0.82 16.27 23.08
CA LYS A 3 -0.25 15.35 22.71
C LYS A 3 0.37 14.14 22.02
N SER A 4 0.26 12.97 22.63
CA SER A 4 0.54 11.70 21.95
C SER A 4 -0.65 11.36 21.04
N VAL A 5 -0.40 11.23 19.74
CA VAL A 5 -1.39 10.84 18.73
C VAL A 5 -1.14 9.40 18.31
N PRO A 6 -2.14 8.49 18.35
CA PRO A 6 -1.97 7.10 17.95
C PRO A 6 -1.52 6.92 16.48
N ALA A 7 -0.74 5.86 16.19
CA ALA A 7 -0.28 5.55 14.84
C ALA A 7 -1.42 5.47 13.77
N PRO A 8 -2.61 4.91 14.05
CA PRO A 8 -3.71 4.89 13.09
C PRO A 8 -4.30 6.26 12.72
N ASP A 9 -3.96 7.33 13.44
CA ASP A 9 -4.51 8.67 13.19
C ASP A 9 -3.63 9.48 12.22
N PHE A 10 -2.45 8.97 11.84
CA PHE A 10 -1.61 9.56 10.81
C PHE A 10 -2.08 9.14 9.43
N THR A 11 -2.38 10.13 8.58
CA THR A 11 -3.01 9.90 7.27
C THR A 11 -2.14 10.34 6.10
N ILE A 12 -1.06 11.06 6.36
CA ILE A 12 -0.12 11.56 5.35
C ILE A 12 1.31 11.21 5.74
N GLY A 13 2.01 10.55 4.82
CA GLY A 13 3.45 10.28 4.96
C GLY A 13 4.28 11.34 4.26
N TRP A 14 5.31 11.87 4.90
CA TRP A 14 6.22 12.85 4.33
C TRP A 14 7.63 12.28 4.30
N VAL A 15 8.16 12.02 3.11
CA VAL A 15 9.50 11.44 2.93
C VAL A 15 10.46 12.51 2.45
N CYS A 16 11.60 12.61 3.13
CA CYS A 16 12.71 13.50 2.80
C CYS A 16 13.98 12.69 2.52
N ALA A 17 14.79 13.13 1.56
CA ALA A 17 16.09 12.52 1.26
C ALA A 17 17.18 12.96 2.25
N LEU A 18 17.11 14.20 2.73
CA LEU A 18 18.17 14.84 3.53
C LEU A 18 17.66 15.31 4.90
N PRO A 19 18.53 15.38 5.92
CA PRO A 19 18.18 15.98 7.21
C PRO A 19 17.71 17.43 7.10
N ILE A 20 18.28 18.22 6.18
CA ILE A 20 17.86 19.62 5.99
C ILE A 20 16.45 19.76 5.40
N GLU A 21 16.03 18.78 4.60
CA GLU A 21 14.68 18.69 4.06
C GLU A 21 13.68 18.26 5.14
N LEU A 22 14.07 17.34 6.02
CA LEU A 22 13.25 16.98 7.18
C LEU A 22 13.13 18.16 8.16
N ALA A 23 14.21 18.90 8.41
CA ALA A 23 14.16 20.10 9.23
C ALA A 23 13.18 21.14 8.66
N ALA A 24 13.23 21.40 7.35
CA ALA A 24 12.27 22.28 6.69
C ALA A 24 10.82 21.76 6.78
N ALA A 25 10.62 20.44 6.69
CA ALA A 25 9.31 19.81 6.82
C ALA A 25 8.71 19.96 8.23
N VAL A 26 9.53 19.75 9.28
CA VAL A 26 9.10 19.89 10.68
C VAL A 26 8.72 21.33 10.98
N GLU A 27 9.50 22.32 10.52
CA GLU A 27 9.15 23.75 10.66
C GLU A 27 7.87 24.15 9.91
N MET A 28 7.44 23.35 8.95
CA MET A 28 6.18 23.53 8.23
C MET A 28 4.98 22.92 8.94
N MET A 29 5.17 22.17 10.03
CA MET A 29 4.08 21.68 10.85
C MET A 29 3.44 22.85 11.63
N ASP A 30 2.12 22.83 11.75
CA ASP A 30 1.35 23.78 12.57
C ASP A 30 1.42 23.41 14.07
N GLU A 31 1.58 22.11 14.37
CA GLU A 31 1.75 21.55 15.72
C GLU A 31 2.70 20.33 15.62
N GLU A 32 3.67 20.22 16.53
CA GLU A 32 4.54 19.04 16.68
C GLU A 32 3.97 18.11 17.78
N PHE A 33 4.08 16.80 17.57
CA PHE A 33 3.63 15.78 18.52
C PHE A 33 4.81 15.03 19.13
N ASP A 34 4.61 14.48 20.33
CA ASP A 34 5.61 13.63 20.98
C ASP A 34 5.81 12.31 20.22
N GLU A 35 6.91 11.63 20.53
CA GLU A 35 7.15 10.27 20.07
C GLU A 35 6.06 9.29 20.54
N LEU A 36 5.84 8.25 19.73
CA LEU A 36 4.93 7.16 20.08
C LEU A 36 5.50 6.33 21.26
N PRO A 37 4.68 5.94 22.25
CA PRO A 37 5.13 5.16 23.41
C PRO A 37 5.76 3.80 23.06
N SER A 38 5.38 3.23 21.92
CA SER A 38 5.99 2.04 21.32
C SER A 38 6.33 2.36 19.87
N GLN A 39 7.62 2.28 19.51
CA GLN A 39 8.00 2.49 18.12
C GLN A 39 7.40 1.39 17.23
N PRO A 40 6.70 1.75 16.15
CA PRO A 40 6.12 0.77 15.25
C PRO A 40 7.22 -0.07 14.60
N THR A 41 6.90 -1.33 14.25
CA THR A 41 7.85 -2.30 13.69
C THR A 41 8.62 -1.71 12.49
N GLY A 42 9.93 -1.55 12.62
CA GLY A 42 10.82 -1.00 11.58
C GLY A 42 12.05 -0.29 12.17
N SER A 43 13.04 0.04 11.33
CA SER A 43 14.26 0.77 11.75
C SER A 43 14.19 2.28 11.51
N ASN A 44 13.06 2.79 11.03
CA ASN A 44 12.89 4.20 10.71
C ASN A 44 12.63 5.02 11.98
N ILE A 45 13.19 6.22 12.03
CA ILE A 45 12.89 7.23 13.04
C ILE A 45 11.97 8.28 12.40
N TYR A 46 10.92 8.67 13.10
CA TYR A 46 9.86 9.52 12.58
C TYR A 46 9.74 10.83 13.36
N SER A 47 9.36 11.90 12.67
CA SER A 47 8.89 13.14 13.27
C SER A 47 7.38 13.25 13.07
N PHE A 48 6.66 13.70 14.08
CA PHE A 48 5.20 13.70 14.10
C PHE A 48 4.66 15.12 14.22
N GLY A 49 3.60 15.42 13.47
CA GLY A 49 2.92 16.69 13.66
C GLY A 49 1.65 16.83 12.83
N ARG A 50 1.17 18.05 12.72
CA ARG A 50 -0.07 18.40 12.04
C ARG A 50 0.14 19.50 11.01
N ILE A 51 -0.50 19.38 9.85
CA ILE A 51 -0.60 20.46 8.87
C ILE A 51 -2.08 20.66 8.52
N GLY A 52 -2.62 21.82 8.88
CA GLY A 52 -4.05 22.08 8.80
C GLY A 52 -4.84 21.03 9.60
N SER A 53 -5.69 20.28 8.89
CA SER A 53 -6.51 19.22 9.46
C SER A 53 -5.88 17.82 9.38
N HIS A 54 -4.63 17.70 8.92
CA HIS A 54 -4.01 16.41 8.65
C HIS A 54 -2.90 16.11 9.63
N ASN A 55 -2.93 14.93 10.27
CA ASN A 55 -1.79 14.42 11.02
C ASN A 55 -0.78 13.81 10.03
N VAL A 56 0.46 14.29 10.11
CA VAL A 56 1.56 13.99 9.20
C VAL A 56 2.64 13.24 9.96
N VAL A 57 3.13 12.16 9.38
CA VAL A 57 4.34 11.48 9.84
C VAL A 57 5.45 11.71 8.82
N ALA A 58 6.58 12.24 9.28
CA ALA A 58 7.72 12.57 8.44
C ALA A 58 8.92 11.67 8.76
N ALA A 59 9.71 11.32 7.75
CA ALA A 59 10.97 10.59 7.92
C ALA A 59 12.03 11.06 6.92
N SER A 60 13.29 11.04 7.34
CA SER A 60 14.43 11.17 6.44
C SER A 60 15.02 9.81 6.09
N LEU A 61 15.71 9.74 4.96
CA LEU A 61 16.61 8.62 4.67
C LEU A 61 17.71 8.49 5.73
N PRO A 62 18.30 7.29 5.90
CA PRO A 62 19.44 7.10 6.79
C PRO A 62 20.61 8.02 6.39
N ALA A 63 21.28 8.59 7.40
CA ALA A 63 22.40 9.50 7.18
C ALA A 63 23.46 8.89 6.26
N GLY A 64 23.88 9.64 5.23
CA GLY A 64 24.87 9.19 4.24
C GLY A 64 24.35 8.20 3.19
N ARG A 65 23.08 7.76 3.25
CA ARG A 65 22.51 6.78 2.31
C ARG A 65 21.32 7.40 1.56
N LYS A 66 21.54 7.79 0.30
CA LYS A 66 20.52 8.39 -0.58
C LYS A 66 20.10 7.43 -1.69
N GLY A 67 19.17 7.87 -2.54
CA GLY A 67 18.76 7.16 -3.74
C GLY A 67 17.54 6.24 -3.56
N MET A 68 17.06 5.75 -4.69
CA MET A 68 15.79 5.01 -4.83
C MET A 68 15.60 3.84 -3.87
N ILE A 69 16.65 3.03 -3.61
CA ILE A 69 16.56 1.86 -2.74
C ILE A 69 16.21 2.27 -1.31
N GLN A 70 16.89 3.30 -0.79
CA GLN A 70 16.66 3.77 0.58
C GLN A 70 15.29 4.44 0.68
N ALA A 71 14.93 5.20 -0.35
CA ALA A 71 13.65 5.88 -0.43
C ALA A 71 12.46 4.89 -0.46
N ALA A 72 12.58 3.81 -1.23
CA ALA A 72 11.62 2.71 -1.23
C ALA A 72 11.53 2.00 0.13
N ALA A 73 12.67 1.73 0.78
CA ALA A 73 12.71 1.07 2.09
C ALA A 73 12.02 1.92 3.17
N VAL A 74 12.35 3.22 3.25
CA VAL A 74 11.74 4.14 4.22
C VAL A 74 10.23 4.24 3.99
N ALA A 75 9.79 4.41 2.74
CA ALA A 75 8.37 4.49 2.41
C ALA A 75 7.59 3.19 2.71
N SER A 76 8.20 2.03 2.43
CA SER A 76 7.60 0.71 2.69
C SER A 76 7.42 0.45 4.19
N HIS A 77 8.45 0.74 4.98
CA HIS A 77 8.38 0.67 6.44
C HIS A 77 7.35 1.66 6.99
N MET A 78 7.33 2.91 6.50
CA MET A 78 6.36 3.92 6.91
C MET A 78 4.92 3.45 6.67
N ARG A 79 4.62 2.86 5.51
CA ARG A 79 3.29 2.32 5.23
C ARG A 79 2.92 1.14 6.14
N THR A 80 3.90 0.33 6.51
CA THR A 80 3.70 -0.78 7.47
C THR A 80 3.43 -0.25 8.87
N SER A 81 4.18 0.76 9.29
CA SER A 81 4.05 1.41 10.62
C SER A 81 2.75 2.20 10.78
N PHE A 82 2.23 2.78 9.69
CA PHE A 82 1.07 3.67 9.68
C PHE A 82 0.03 3.18 8.66
N PRO A 83 -0.86 2.24 9.04
CA PRO A 83 -1.77 1.58 8.11
C PRO A 83 -2.86 2.50 7.53
N SER A 84 -3.09 3.66 8.16
CA SER A 84 -4.09 4.65 7.73
C SER A 84 -3.56 5.69 6.75
N LEU A 85 -2.30 5.57 6.30
CA LEU A 85 -1.74 6.48 5.30
C LEU A 85 -2.53 6.41 3.99
N ARG A 86 -3.08 7.55 3.57
CA ARG A 86 -3.85 7.68 2.32
C ARG A 86 -2.94 7.82 1.11
N PHE A 87 -1.89 8.61 1.30
CA PHE A 87 -0.90 8.98 0.31
C PHE A 87 0.31 9.57 1.05
N GLY A 88 1.38 9.84 0.32
CA GLY A 88 2.47 10.64 0.83
C GLY A 88 2.90 11.78 -0.08
N VAL A 89 3.87 12.52 0.42
CA VAL A 89 4.59 13.56 -0.31
C VAL A 89 6.07 13.23 -0.23
N LEU A 90 6.74 13.20 -1.38
CA LEU A 90 8.19 13.11 -1.44
C LEU A 90 8.73 14.51 -1.69
N VAL A 91 9.25 15.15 -0.65
CA VAL A 91 9.62 16.56 -0.66
C VAL A 91 11.12 16.68 -0.44
N GLY A 92 11.78 17.52 -1.23
CA GLY A 92 13.21 17.66 -1.17
C GLY A 92 13.73 18.59 -2.25
N ILE A 93 15.02 18.52 -2.54
CA ILE A 93 15.68 19.36 -3.53
C ILE A 93 15.94 18.63 -4.84
N GLY A 94 16.01 19.38 -5.94
CA GLY A 94 16.34 18.86 -7.27
C GLY A 94 17.10 19.89 -8.12
N GLY A 95 17.62 19.43 -9.25
CA GLY A 95 18.26 20.28 -10.24
C GLY A 95 17.29 20.71 -11.32
N GLY A 96 17.11 22.02 -11.53
CA GLY A 96 16.15 22.58 -12.46
C GLY A 96 16.62 22.52 -13.92
N VAL A 97 15.68 22.46 -14.84
CA VAL A 97 15.93 22.46 -16.29
C VAL A 97 15.35 23.74 -16.89
N PRO A 98 16.14 24.83 -16.97
CA PRO A 98 15.72 26.03 -17.67
C PRO A 98 15.71 25.78 -19.18
N VAL A 99 14.72 26.32 -19.88
CA VAL A 99 14.65 26.31 -21.34
C VAL A 99 14.60 27.74 -21.82
N GLU A 100 15.62 28.17 -22.55
CA GLU A 100 15.75 29.54 -23.03
C GLU A 100 14.47 30.01 -23.74
N GLN A 101 13.98 31.19 -23.34
CA GLN A 101 12.75 31.83 -23.85
C GLN A 101 11.44 31.01 -23.72
N LYS A 102 11.45 29.84 -23.06
CA LYS A 102 10.28 28.98 -22.91
C LYS A 102 9.94 28.66 -21.45
N ILE A 103 10.93 28.31 -20.64
CA ILE A 103 10.77 27.89 -19.24
C ILE A 103 11.88 28.55 -18.41
N ASP A 104 11.56 29.66 -17.74
CA ASP A 104 12.48 30.36 -16.84
C ASP A 104 12.41 29.77 -15.43
N ILE A 105 12.93 28.55 -15.21
CA ILE A 105 13.12 27.99 -13.86
C ILE A 105 14.33 28.64 -13.20
N ARG A 106 14.18 29.08 -11.94
CA ARG A 106 15.22 29.74 -11.12
C ARG A 106 15.51 28.99 -9.84
N LEU A 107 16.66 29.26 -9.23
CA LEU A 107 16.98 28.71 -7.91
C LEU A 107 15.97 29.19 -6.87
N GLY A 108 15.51 28.28 -6.02
CA GLY A 108 14.42 28.52 -5.08
C GLY A 108 13.01 28.26 -5.62
N ASP A 109 12.82 28.17 -6.94
CA ASP A 109 11.53 27.77 -7.51
C ASP A 109 11.18 26.31 -7.14
N VAL A 110 9.92 25.93 -7.36
CA VAL A 110 9.42 24.61 -6.97
C VAL A 110 8.77 23.90 -8.15
N VAL A 111 9.17 22.65 -8.39
CA VAL A 111 8.58 21.76 -9.39
C VAL A 111 7.72 20.71 -8.70
N PHE A 112 6.49 20.56 -9.19
CA PHE A 112 5.57 19.49 -8.81
C PHE A 112 5.50 18.45 -9.93
N SER A 113 5.55 17.16 -9.57
CA SER A 113 5.30 16.08 -10.52
C SER A 113 3.85 16.11 -10.98
N GLN A 114 3.64 16.40 -12.27
CA GLN A 114 2.33 16.38 -12.91
C GLN A 114 2.37 15.51 -14.18
N PRO A 115 1.43 14.56 -14.34
CA PRO A 115 1.33 13.78 -15.57
C PRO A 115 1.20 14.67 -16.81
N THR A 116 2.06 14.44 -17.80
CA THR A 116 2.04 15.13 -19.09
C THR A 116 2.46 14.18 -20.22
N GLY A 117 1.79 14.27 -21.37
CA GLY A 117 2.02 13.36 -22.50
C GLY A 117 1.76 11.90 -22.12
N GLN A 118 2.76 11.04 -22.29
CA GLN A 118 2.70 9.60 -22.01
C GLN A 118 3.24 9.23 -20.61
N HIS A 119 3.52 10.21 -19.76
CA HIS A 119 4.25 10.00 -18.50
C HIS A 119 3.41 10.38 -17.27
N GLY A 120 3.55 9.60 -16.20
CA GLY A 120 2.84 9.79 -14.93
C GLY A 120 3.34 10.95 -14.06
N GLY A 121 4.17 11.86 -14.58
CA GLY A 121 4.75 12.98 -13.82
C GLY A 121 6.12 12.71 -13.22
N VAL A 122 6.57 11.45 -13.18
CA VAL A 122 7.95 11.06 -12.89
C VAL A 122 8.41 10.05 -13.94
N ILE A 123 9.65 10.19 -14.41
CA ILE A 123 10.24 9.30 -15.40
C ILE A 123 11.59 8.81 -14.90
N GLN A 124 11.77 7.49 -14.82
CA GLN A 124 13.09 6.93 -14.56
C GLN A 124 13.93 6.99 -15.84
N TYR A 125 14.82 7.98 -15.94
CA TYR A 125 15.48 8.29 -17.22
C TYR A 125 16.60 7.32 -17.58
N ASP A 126 17.17 6.63 -16.59
CA ASP A 126 18.29 5.68 -16.70
C ASP A 126 17.85 4.21 -16.74
N PHE A 127 16.55 3.94 -16.86
CA PHE A 127 15.98 2.59 -16.89
C PHE A 127 15.42 2.23 -18.27
N GLY A 128 15.92 1.13 -18.84
CA GLY A 128 15.50 0.65 -20.14
C GLY A 128 16.46 -0.39 -20.70
N LYS A 129 16.27 -0.77 -21.96
CA LYS A 129 17.18 -1.64 -22.70
C LYS A 129 18.12 -0.79 -23.54
N THR A 130 19.42 -1.01 -23.39
CA THR A 130 20.43 -0.44 -24.27
C THR A 130 20.42 -1.17 -25.61
N GLY A 131 20.15 -0.43 -26.69
CA GLY A 131 20.22 -0.92 -28.07
C GLY A 131 21.66 -1.05 -28.57
N ALA A 132 21.84 -1.63 -29.76
CA ALA A 132 23.16 -1.89 -30.36
C ALA A 132 24.04 -0.62 -30.53
N ASN A 133 23.41 0.56 -30.60
CA ASN A 133 24.09 1.85 -30.76
C ASN A 133 24.23 2.64 -29.44
N GLY A 134 23.88 2.05 -28.30
CA GLY A 134 23.90 2.73 -26.99
C GLY A 134 22.60 3.46 -26.63
N ASP A 135 21.61 3.50 -27.54
CA ASP A 135 20.32 4.14 -27.28
C ASP A 135 19.52 3.40 -26.21
N ILE A 136 18.96 4.12 -25.24
CA ILE A 136 18.14 3.53 -24.17
C ILE A 136 16.67 3.52 -24.60
N SER A 137 16.14 2.32 -24.89
CA SER A 137 14.71 2.11 -25.09
C SER A 137 14.01 1.89 -23.74
N ARG A 138 13.18 2.85 -23.33
CA ARG A 138 12.45 2.81 -22.05
C ARG A 138 11.29 1.82 -22.14
N THR A 139 11.25 0.82 -21.26
CA THR A 139 10.29 -0.29 -21.34
C THR A 139 9.21 -0.27 -20.25
N GLY A 140 9.02 0.85 -19.55
CA GLY A 140 8.04 0.97 -18.48
C GLY A 140 7.65 2.41 -18.17
N SER A 141 6.52 2.56 -17.49
CA SER A 141 6.00 3.83 -16.98
C SER A 141 5.82 3.74 -15.47
N LEU A 142 6.16 4.83 -14.76
CA LEU A 142 5.85 4.95 -13.34
C LEU A 142 4.41 5.42 -13.14
N ASN A 143 3.80 5.01 -12.03
CA ASN A 143 2.45 5.44 -11.67
C ASN A 143 2.36 6.97 -11.52
N ALA A 144 1.17 7.50 -11.79
CA ALA A 144 0.86 8.90 -11.52
C ALA A 144 0.57 9.15 -10.03
N PRO A 145 0.73 10.40 -9.54
CA PRO A 145 0.23 10.78 -8.23
C PRO A 145 -1.27 10.45 -8.06
N PRO A 146 -1.71 10.09 -6.85
CA PRO A 146 -3.13 9.85 -6.55
C PRO A 146 -4.04 10.99 -7.00
N GLU A 147 -5.26 10.65 -7.44
CA GLU A 147 -6.24 11.62 -7.93
C GLU A 147 -6.53 12.75 -6.92
N VAL A 148 -6.58 12.44 -5.62
CA VAL A 148 -6.74 13.45 -4.56
C VAL A 148 -5.63 14.50 -4.56
N LEU A 149 -4.39 14.09 -4.85
CA LEU A 149 -3.24 14.99 -4.93
C LEU A 149 -3.23 15.75 -6.26
N LEU A 150 -3.69 15.14 -7.35
CA LEU A 150 -3.86 15.84 -8.64
C LEU A 150 -4.97 16.91 -8.57
N ASN A 151 -6.08 16.63 -7.89
CA ASN A 151 -7.15 17.61 -7.66
C ASN A 151 -6.67 18.76 -6.75
N ALA A 152 -5.89 18.45 -5.71
CA ALA A 152 -5.22 19.44 -4.87
C ALA A 152 -4.23 20.29 -5.69
N LEU A 153 -3.48 19.67 -6.60
CA LEU A 153 -2.53 20.34 -7.49
C LEU A 153 -3.24 21.31 -8.44
N ALA A 154 -4.35 20.90 -9.05
CA ALA A 154 -5.19 21.78 -9.88
C ALA A 154 -5.72 22.97 -9.07
N LYS A 155 -6.10 22.77 -7.81
CA LYS A 155 -6.51 23.87 -6.92
C LYS A 155 -5.35 24.83 -6.61
N LEU A 156 -4.15 24.30 -6.40
CA LEU A 156 -2.95 25.10 -6.19
C LEU A 156 -2.60 25.93 -7.43
N GLN A 157 -2.71 25.36 -8.63
CA GLN A 157 -2.55 26.09 -9.90
C GLN A 157 -3.52 27.27 -10.02
N VAL A 158 -4.81 27.05 -9.71
CA VAL A 158 -5.81 28.12 -9.70
C VAL A 158 -5.44 29.22 -8.69
N ASN A 159 -4.94 28.87 -7.51
CA ASN A 159 -4.53 29.85 -6.52
C ASN A 159 -3.28 30.63 -6.96
N SER A 160 -2.33 29.96 -7.60
CA SER A 160 -1.12 30.57 -8.18
C SER A 160 -1.47 31.59 -9.26
N LEU A 161 -2.33 31.22 -10.23
CA LEU A 161 -2.82 32.13 -11.28
C LEU A 161 -3.57 33.35 -10.74
N ARG A 162 -4.16 33.23 -9.54
CA ARG A 162 -4.90 34.31 -8.88
C ARG A 162 -4.04 35.12 -7.90
N HIS A 163 -2.75 34.80 -7.79
CA HIS A 163 -1.85 35.39 -6.79
C HIS A 163 -2.38 35.26 -5.35
N LYS A 164 -3.00 34.12 -5.04
CA LYS A 164 -3.59 33.80 -3.72
C LYS A 164 -2.81 32.72 -2.96
N THR A 165 -1.57 32.47 -3.36
CA THR A 165 -0.73 31.49 -2.66
C THR A 165 -0.26 32.03 -1.32
N GLN A 166 -0.02 31.12 -0.38
CA GLN A 166 0.45 31.45 0.97
C GLN A 166 1.93 31.08 1.18
N VAL A 167 2.60 30.50 0.18
CA VAL A 167 4.03 30.14 0.22
C VAL A 167 4.89 31.23 0.87
N ARG A 168 4.75 32.50 0.45
CA ARG A 168 5.50 33.63 1.01
C ARG A 168 5.30 33.78 2.53
N SER A 169 4.06 33.66 3.00
CA SER A 169 3.73 33.76 4.43
C SER A 169 4.25 32.57 5.26
N TYR A 170 4.39 31.40 4.63
CA TYR A 170 5.00 30.24 5.28
C TYR A 170 6.52 30.41 5.35
N LEU A 171 7.14 30.88 4.26
CA LEU A 171 8.58 31.17 4.20
C LEU A 171 9.01 32.27 5.17
N SER A 172 8.18 33.30 5.41
CA SER A 172 8.53 34.36 6.37
C SER A 172 8.70 33.86 7.80
N LYS A 173 8.14 32.69 8.14
CA LYS A 173 8.37 32.04 9.45
C LYS A 173 9.75 31.38 9.52
N LEU A 174 10.19 30.78 8.41
CA LEU A 174 11.51 30.16 8.27
C LEU A 174 12.63 31.19 8.08
N SER A 175 12.35 32.36 7.49
CA SER A 175 13.37 33.38 7.23
C SER A 175 13.97 33.99 8.50
N ALA A 176 13.31 33.82 9.65
CA ALA A 176 13.87 34.16 10.96
C ALA A 176 15.04 33.23 11.35
N LYS A 177 15.18 32.08 10.69
CA LYS A 177 16.30 31.15 10.86
C LYS A 177 17.32 31.39 9.76
N PRO A 178 18.56 31.81 10.09
CA PRO A 178 19.58 32.16 9.09
C PRO A 178 19.83 31.05 8.06
N ASN A 179 19.72 29.79 8.47
CA ASN A 179 19.98 28.64 7.61
C ASN A 179 18.97 28.48 6.47
N PHE A 180 17.76 29.05 6.56
CA PHE A 180 16.71 28.95 5.54
C PHE A 180 16.43 30.27 4.81
N ALA A 181 17.24 31.30 5.04
CA ALA A 181 17.09 32.58 4.36
C ALA A 181 17.41 32.45 2.86
N SER A 182 16.72 33.24 2.03
CA SER A 182 17.01 33.31 0.59
C SER A 182 18.41 33.89 0.38
N PRO A 183 19.26 33.27 -0.46
CA PRO A 183 20.55 33.85 -0.86
C PRO A 183 20.44 35.16 -1.65
N GLY A 184 19.26 35.47 -2.21
CA GLY A 184 19.01 36.66 -3.02
C GLY A 184 19.14 36.41 -4.53
N PRO A 185 18.47 37.22 -5.37
CA PRO A 185 18.44 37.02 -6.83
C PRO A 185 19.81 37.24 -7.50
N ASP A 186 20.73 37.99 -6.88
CA ASP A 186 22.10 38.17 -7.36
C ASP A 186 22.94 36.89 -7.24
N LYS A 187 22.49 35.92 -6.43
CA LYS A 187 23.11 34.61 -6.27
C LYS A 187 22.51 33.54 -7.16
N ASP A 188 21.53 33.88 -7.99
CA ASP A 188 20.91 33.00 -8.98
C ASP A 188 21.63 33.09 -10.33
N ILE A 189 22.74 32.35 -10.44
CA ILE A 189 23.62 32.37 -11.61
C ILE A 189 23.38 31.13 -12.46
N LEU A 190 22.98 31.34 -13.72
CA LEU A 190 22.82 30.28 -14.72
C LEU A 190 23.93 30.43 -15.77
N TYR A 191 24.70 29.37 -15.97
CA TYR A 191 25.69 29.28 -17.05
C TYR A 191 25.07 28.65 -18.30
N ARG A 192 25.65 28.95 -19.47
CA ARG A 192 25.34 28.25 -20.72
C ARG A 192 25.54 26.75 -20.53
N ALA A 193 24.63 25.94 -21.07
CA ALA A 193 24.66 24.49 -20.91
C ALA A 193 26.01 23.87 -21.30
N SER A 194 26.66 24.38 -22.35
CA SER A 194 27.97 23.91 -22.83
C SER A 194 29.17 24.40 -22.03
N SER A 195 28.99 25.25 -21.03
CA SER A 195 30.09 25.82 -20.25
C SER A 195 30.74 24.77 -19.36
N GLN A 196 32.07 24.75 -19.33
CA GLN A 196 32.85 23.82 -18.52
C GLN A 196 33.19 24.45 -17.18
N HIS A 197 32.83 23.77 -16.10
CA HIS A 197 33.22 24.19 -14.75
C HIS A 197 34.74 24.02 -14.56
N VAL A 198 35.40 25.09 -14.13
CA VAL A 198 36.83 25.04 -13.78
C VAL A 198 37.00 24.37 -12.41
N THR A 199 37.93 23.42 -12.32
CA THR A 199 38.13 22.60 -11.10
C THR A 199 38.21 23.43 -9.81
N GLY A 200 37.37 23.08 -8.84
CA GLY A 200 37.25 23.81 -7.58
C GLY A 200 35.86 23.65 -6.95
N ALA A 201 35.71 24.12 -5.71
CA ALA A 201 34.45 24.04 -4.96
C ALA A 201 33.45 25.15 -5.32
N THR A 202 33.90 26.22 -6.01
CA THR A 202 33.11 27.40 -6.34
C THR A 202 33.27 27.79 -7.81
N CYS A 203 32.32 28.58 -8.33
CA CYS A 203 32.34 29.06 -9.72
C CYS A 203 33.18 30.34 -9.91
N ALA A 204 33.97 30.75 -8.92
CA ALA A 204 34.76 32.00 -8.97
C ALA A 204 35.83 32.03 -10.08
N LYS A 205 36.20 30.87 -10.60
CA LYS A 205 37.17 30.70 -11.71
C LYS A 205 36.49 30.38 -13.05
N CYS A 206 35.17 30.29 -13.08
CA CYS A 206 34.42 30.01 -14.31
C CYS A 206 34.34 31.27 -15.17
N ASN A 207 34.22 31.09 -16.48
CA ASN A 207 34.17 32.19 -17.43
C ASN A 207 32.90 33.05 -17.22
N PRO A 208 33.02 34.35 -16.87
CA PRO A 208 31.84 35.21 -16.68
C PRO A 208 31.02 35.40 -17.96
N GLU A 209 31.64 35.30 -19.14
CA GLU A 209 30.97 35.44 -20.45
C GLU A 209 29.99 34.28 -20.75
N ASP A 210 30.11 33.16 -20.02
CA ASP A 210 29.20 32.03 -20.15
C ASP A 210 27.93 32.20 -19.29
N ILE A 211 27.85 33.25 -18.46
CA ILE A 211 26.66 33.52 -17.65
C ILE A 211 25.54 34.04 -18.55
N LEU A 212 24.38 33.39 -18.46
CA LEU A 212 23.19 33.81 -19.18
C LEU A 212 22.49 34.95 -18.43
N HIS A 213 22.42 36.12 -19.07
CA HIS A 213 21.64 37.24 -18.56
C HIS A 213 20.15 36.97 -18.72
N ARG A 214 19.42 37.06 -17.60
CA ARG A 214 17.97 36.90 -17.54
C ARG A 214 17.33 38.15 -16.95
N ASP A 215 16.18 38.54 -17.49
CA ASP A 215 15.45 39.70 -16.98
C ASP A 215 15.11 39.56 -15.50
N ALA A 216 15.10 40.67 -14.77
CA ALA A 216 14.68 40.67 -13.37
C ALA A 216 13.19 40.30 -13.28
N ARG A 217 12.84 39.36 -12.39
CA ARG A 217 11.44 39.08 -12.06
C ARG A 217 10.86 40.26 -11.27
N THR A 218 9.55 40.44 -11.40
CA THR A 218 8.78 41.44 -10.62
C THR A 218 8.69 41.10 -9.14
N THR A 219 8.94 39.84 -8.77
CA THR A 219 8.98 39.36 -7.39
C THR A 219 10.15 38.40 -7.18
N THR A 220 10.63 38.33 -5.94
CA THR A 220 11.60 37.32 -5.46
C THR A 220 10.90 36.08 -4.90
N ASP A 221 9.58 36.02 -4.93
CA ASP A 221 8.82 34.85 -4.49
C ASP A 221 9.07 33.66 -5.43
N PRO A 222 9.12 32.42 -4.90
CA PRO A 222 9.33 31.24 -5.72
C PRO A 222 8.16 31.02 -6.68
N VAL A 223 8.49 30.64 -7.91
CA VAL A 223 7.52 30.29 -8.95
C VAL A 223 7.28 28.78 -8.93
N LEU A 224 6.02 28.40 -9.16
CA LEU A 224 5.57 27.01 -9.13
C LEU A 224 5.47 26.48 -10.56
N PHE A 225 6.14 25.36 -10.83
CA PHE A 225 6.12 24.67 -12.12
C PHE A 225 5.50 23.28 -11.97
N PHE A 226 4.82 22.82 -13.02
CA PHE A 226 4.05 21.59 -13.01
C PHE A 226 4.34 20.77 -14.26
N GLY A 227 4.91 19.57 -14.10
CA GLY A 227 5.28 18.72 -15.25
C GLY A 227 6.07 17.48 -14.84
N ASN A 228 6.72 16.86 -15.82
CA ASN A 228 7.48 15.63 -15.60
C ASN A 228 8.81 15.92 -14.87
N ILE A 229 9.15 15.06 -13.92
CA ILE A 229 10.42 15.04 -13.18
C ILE A 229 11.23 13.82 -13.63
N ALA A 230 12.51 14.03 -13.96
CA ALA A 230 13.44 12.93 -14.25
C ALA A 230 14.07 12.41 -12.95
N SER A 231 13.97 11.10 -12.73
CA SER A 231 14.49 10.40 -11.55
C SER A 231 15.51 9.34 -11.98
N GLY A 232 16.62 9.15 -11.25
CA GLY A 232 17.61 8.14 -11.60
C GLY A 232 18.61 7.82 -10.50
N ASN A 233 19.50 6.85 -10.75
CA ASN A 233 20.57 6.46 -9.83
C ASN A 233 21.82 7.34 -9.95
N GLN A 234 21.85 8.26 -10.91
CA GLN A 234 22.99 9.13 -11.17
C GLN A 234 22.65 10.60 -10.90
N VAL A 235 23.60 11.36 -10.38
CA VAL A 235 23.45 12.82 -10.27
C VAL A 235 23.70 13.41 -11.64
N MET A 236 22.73 14.14 -12.21
CA MET A 236 22.95 14.92 -13.43
C MET A 236 23.83 16.13 -13.14
N LYS A 237 25.01 16.19 -13.77
CA LYS A 237 26.01 17.26 -13.62
C LYS A 237 26.54 17.79 -14.96
N ASP A 238 25.84 17.48 -16.05
CA ASP A 238 26.28 17.84 -17.39
C ASP A 238 25.14 18.55 -18.13
N GLY A 239 25.32 19.83 -18.41
CA GLY A 239 24.32 20.69 -19.02
C GLY A 239 23.83 20.21 -20.40
N PRO A 240 24.71 19.80 -21.34
CA PRO A 240 24.28 19.29 -22.63
C PRO A 240 23.51 17.96 -22.52
N THR A 241 23.96 17.05 -21.65
CA THR A 241 23.25 15.79 -21.38
C THR A 241 21.89 16.03 -20.73
N ARG A 242 21.79 16.97 -19.79
CA ARG A 242 20.52 17.41 -19.18
C ARG A 242 19.53 17.88 -20.25
N ASP A 243 19.96 18.76 -21.15
CA ASP A 243 19.09 19.33 -22.19
C ASP A 243 18.66 18.26 -23.19
N ARG A 244 19.58 17.40 -23.62
CA ARG A 244 19.29 16.24 -24.48
C ARG A 244 18.23 15.33 -23.85
N TYR A 245 18.42 14.89 -22.61
CA TYR A 245 17.44 14.04 -21.93
C TYR A 245 16.11 14.75 -21.75
N SER A 246 16.12 16.05 -21.43
CA SER A 246 14.86 16.81 -21.32
C SER A 246 14.09 16.78 -22.63
N GLN A 247 14.74 17.03 -23.77
CA GLN A 247 14.10 16.95 -25.09
C GLN A 247 13.55 15.54 -25.39
N GLU A 248 14.36 14.50 -25.19
CA GLU A 248 13.97 13.09 -25.40
C GLU A 248 12.81 12.62 -24.51
N LEU A 249 12.63 13.25 -23.34
CA LEU A 249 11.60 12.93 -22.35
C LEU A 249 10.35 13.82 -22.46
N GLY A 250 10.25 14.64 -23.51
CA GLY A 250 9.11 15.53 -23.70
C GLY A 250 9.11 16.78 -22.81
N GLY A 251 10.29 17.21 -22.34
CA GLY A 251 10.51 18.45 -21.59
C GLY A 251 10.38 18.29 -20.08
N VAL A 252 11.26 17.49 -19.44
CA VAL A 252 11.29 17.40 -17.97
C VAL A 252 11.80 18.71 -17.36
N LEU A 253 11.28 19.02 -16.17
CA LEU A 253 11.50 20.30 -15.49
C LEU A 253 12.60 20.24 -14.43
N CYS A 254 12.88 19.05 -13.88
CA CYS A 254 13.98 18.86 -12.94
C CYS A 254 14.50 17.41 -12.92
N PHE A 255 15.73 17.25 -12.41
CA PHE A 255 16.39 15.98 -12.11
C PHE A 255 16.51 15.76 -10.60
N GLU A 256 16.23 14.55 -10.14
CA GLU A 256 16.37 14.10 -8.74
C GLU A 256 16.68 12.58 -8.68
N MET A 257 16.86 12.00 -7.49
CA MET A 257 17.42 10.64 -7.35
C MET A 257 16.58 9.63 -6.54
N GLU A 258 15.39 10.01 -6.08
CA GLU A 258 14.63 9.21 -5.12
C GLU A 258 13.29 8.73 -5.67
N ALA A 259 12.60 9.57 -6.45
CA ALA A 259 11.18 9.38 -6.75
C ALA A 259 10.83 8.06 -7.44
N ALA A 260 11.62 7.62 -8.41
CA ALA A 260 11.34 6.40 -9.16
C ALA A 260 11.29 5.14 -8.29
N GLY A 261 11.95 5.14 -7.12
CA GLY A 261 11.85 4.05 -6.14
C GLY A 261 10.49 3.99 -5.41
N LEU A 262 9.75 5.11 -5.35
CA LEU A 262 8.50 5.22 -4.58
C LEU A 262 7.26 5.10 -5.45
N MET A 263 7.26 5.70 -6.64
CA MET A 263 6.02 5.99 -7.40
C MET A 263 5.11 4.76 -7.57
N ASN A 264 5.66 3.56 -7.77
CA ASN A 264 4.86 2.36 -7.99
C ASN A 264 4.30 1.72 -6.71
N ASN A 265 4.95 1.96 -5.56
CA ASN A 265 4.66 1.23 -4.32
C ASN A 265 4.20 2.13 -3.17
N PHE A 266 4.37 3.45 -3.28
CA PHE A 266 3.95 4.42 -2.29
C PHE A 266 3.21 5.55 -3.01
N PRO A 267 1.87 5.60 -2.92
CA PRO A 267 1.09 6.58 -3.66
C PRO A 267 1.45 8.00 -3.19
N CYS A 268 2.20 8.75 -3.98
CA CYS A 268 2.70 10.06 -3.59
C CYS A 268 2.79 11.06 -4.74
N ILE A 269 2.91 12.33 -4.40
CA ILE A 269 3.34 13.40 -5.30
C ILE A 269 4.77 13.82 -4.94
N VAL A 270 5.56 14.17 -5.94
CA VAL A 270 6.94 14.62 -5.78
C VAL A 270 7.00 16.13 -5.89
N ILE A 271 7.68 16.75 -4.94
CA ILE A 271 7.85 18.20 -4.83
C ILE A 271 9.35 18.49 -4.69
N ARG A 272 9.90 19.26 -5.62
CA ARG A 272 11.33 19.56 -5.69
C ARG A 272 11.58 21.05 -5.69
N GLY A 273 12.22 21.54 -4.65
CA GLY A 273 12.80 22.88 -4.64
C GLY A 273 14.10 22.88 -5.44
N ILE A 274 14.26 23.88 -6.30
CA ILE A 274 15.40 23.93 -7.22
C ILE A 274 16.62 24.52 -6.53
N CYS A 275 17.66 23.69 -6.35
CA CYS A 275 18.90 24.09 -5.65
C CYS A 275 20.12 24.21 -6.57
N ASN A 276 20.04 23.71 -7.80
CA ASN A 276 21.04 23.85 -8.86
C ASN A 276 20.37 23.67 -10.23
N TYR A 277 21.14 23.71 -11.32
CA TYR A 277 20.64 23.58 -12.69
C TYR A 277 20.96 22.23 -13.34
N ALA A 278 21.16 21.17 -12.55
CA ALA A 278 21.54 19.84 -13.04
C ALA A 278 22.75 19.88 -14.01
N ASP A 279 23.72 20.73 -13.70
CA ASP A 279 24.95 20.93 -14.45
C ASP A 279 26.17 20.87 -13.52
N ALA A 280 27.35 21.22 -14.05
CA ALA A 280 28.60 21.13 -13.29
C ALA A 280 28.75 22.25 -12.24
N HIS A 281 27.96 23.33 -12.35
CA HIS A 281 28.07 24.53 -11.53
C HIS A 281 27.31 24.36 -10.21
N LYS A 282 28.06 24.16 -9.13
CA LYS A 282 27.49 23.95 -7.80
C LYS A 282 26.81 25.21 -7.27
N ASN A 283 25.68 25.01 -6.63
CA ASN A 283 24.87 26.06 -6.01
C ASN A 283 24.47 25.68 -4.57
N ASP A 284 25.42 25.09 -3.82
CA ASP A 284 25.13 24.45 -2.52
C ASP A 284 24.51 25.41 -1.48
N GLN A 285 24.76 26.72 -1.58
CA GLN A 285 24.12 27.74 -0.73
C GLN A 285 22.59 27.80 -0.87
N TRP A 286 22.03 27.31 -1.98
CA TRP A 286 20.60 27.28 -2.24
C TRP A 286 19.90 26.05 -1.67
N GLN A 287 20.62 25.00 -1.24
CA GLN A 287 20.00 23.74 -0.80
C GLN A 287 18.99 23.94 0.33
N SER A 288 19.35 24.74 1.34
CA SER A 288 18.47 25.01 2.48
C SER A 288 17.24 25.80 2.07
N TYR A 289 17.41 26.88 1.30
CA TYR A 289 16.29 27.69 0.84
C TYR A 289 15.36 26.91 -0.09
N ALA A 290 15.92 26.11 -1.00
CA ALA A 290 15.14 25.22 -1.87
C ALA A 290 14.37 24.17 -1.08
N ALA A 291 14.96 23.58 -0.03
CA ALA A 291 14.24 22.69 0.87
C ALA A 291 13.07 23.40 1.58
N ALA A 292 13.29 24.65 2.02
CA ALA A 292 12.25 25.49 2.62
C ALA A 292 11.12 25.83 1.66
N THR A 293 11.42 26.21 0.41
CA THR A 293 10.39 26.52 -0.61
C THR A 293 9.60 25.27 -0.97
N ALA A 294 10.25 24.13 -1.15
CA ALA A 294 9.59 22.84 -1.38
C ALA A 294 8.66 22.46 -0.23
N ALA A 295 9.12 22.59 1.02
CA ALA A 295 8.31 22.28 2.21
C ALA A 295 7.13 23.26 2.38
N ALA A 296 7.32 24.55 2.12
CA ALA A 296 6.25 25.54 2.14
C ALA A 296 5.19 25.26 1.08
N CYS A 297 5.61 24.88 -0.12
CA CYS A 297 4.74 24.45 -1.21
C CYS A 297 3.99 23.15 -0.88
N ALA A 298 4.65 22.18 -0.24
CA ALA A 298 4.02 20.97 0.25
C ALA A 298 2.96 21.28 1.32
N LYS A 299 3.26 22.15 2.29
CA LYS A 299 2.28 22.64 3.27
C LYS A 299 1.06 23.26 2.58
N GLU A 300 1.27 24.12 1.58
CA GLU A 300 0.18 24.73 0.85
C GLU A 300 -0.68 23.69 0.12
N LEU A 301 -0.05 22.75 -0.59
CA LEU A 301 -0.74 21.65 -1.26
C LEU A 301 -1.58 20.86 -0.26
N LEU A 302 -1.01 20.44 0.87
CA LEU A 302 -1.71 19.67 1.89
C LEU A 302 -2.91 20.43 2.49
N ARG A 303 -2.84 21.76 2.60
CA ARG A 303 -3.98 22.58 3.05
C ARG A 303 -5.10 22.69 2.00
N THR A 304 -4.82 22.40 0.73
CA THR A 304 -5.87 22.28 -0.30
C THR A 304 -6.51 20.90 -0.32
N VAL A 305 -5.84 19.88 0.22
CA VAL A 305 -6.41 18.53 0.32
C VAL A 305 -7.55 18.56 1.32
N PRO A 306 -8.76 18.12 0.95
CA PRO A 306 -9.86 18.02 1.89
C PRO A 306 -9.46 17.11 3.06
N PRO A 307 -9.75 17.52 4.32
CA PRO A 307 -9.62 16.61 5.45
C PRO A 307 -10.24 15.28 5.10
N LEU A 308 -9.67 14.19 5.62
CA LEU A 308 -10.42 12.95 5.64
C LEU A 308 -11.51 13.15 6.68
N VAL A 309 -12.60 13.76 6.23
CA VAL A 309 -13.84 13.77 6.97
C VAL A 309 -14.30 12.32 6.98
N THR A 310 -13.81 11.56 7.96
CA THR A 310 -14.72 10.62 8.59
C THR A 310 -15.92 11.46 8.99
N SER A 311 -17.13 10.98 8.75
CA SER A 311 -18.34 11.71 9.09
C SER A 311 -18.31 12.25 10.55
N SER A 312 -17.47 11.67 11.42
CA SER A 312 -17.17 11.99 12.80
C SER A 312 -16.47 13.34 12.98
N GLU A 313 -15.66 13.82 12.03
CA GLU A 313 -14.93 15.10 12.16
C GLU A 313 -15.76 16.31 11.73
N LEU A 314 -16.51 16.24 10.62
CA LEU A 314 -17.47 17.30 10.25
C LEU A 314 -18.55 17.47 11.33
N HIS A 315 -18.95 16.36 11.94
CA HIS A 315 -19.90 16.40 13.05
C HIS A 315 -19.25 16.81 14.38
N ARG A 316 -17.97 16.45 14.65
CA ARG A 316 -17.21 16.98 15.79
C ARG A 316 -17.03 18.49 15.70
N GLU A 317 -16.72 19.05 14.53
CA GLU A 317 -16.60 20.52 14.38
C GLU A 317 -17.96 21.22 14.46
N ALA A 318 -19.03 20.62 13.91
CA ALA A 318 -20.39 21.15 14.03
C ALA A 318 -20.97 21.06 15.46
N VAL A 319 -20.59 20.03 16.23
CA VAL A 319 -20.98 19.86 17.63
C VAL A 319 -20.04 20.62 18.58
N ALA A 320 -18.75 20.78 18.27
CA ALA A 320 -17.79 21.59 19.04
C ALA A 320 -18.18 23.07 19.06
N LYS A 321 -18.74 23.56 17.95
CA LYS A 321 -19.33 24.90 17.88
C LYS A 321 -20.65 25.03 18.66
N ARG A 322 -21.33 23.92 19.00
CA ARG A 322 -22.59 23.92 19.75
C ARG A 322 -22.41 23.66 21.25
N HIS A 323 -21.46 22.83 21.66
CA HIS A 323 -21.20 22.46 23.06
C HIS A 323 -19.70 22.14 23.32
N PRO A 324 -18.87 23.16 23.63
CA PRO A 324 -17.41 23.03 23.70
C PRO A 324 -16.89 22.22 24.92
N GLU A 325 -17.64 22.18 26.02
CA GLU A 325 -17.25 21.47 27.25
C GLU A 325 -17.34 19.94 27.10
N THR A 326 -18.34 19.42 26.36
CA THR A 326 -18.67 17.98 26.30
C THR A 326 -17.76 17.18 25.36
N ILE A 327 -17.17 17.82 24.34
CA ILE A 327 -16.27 17.14 23.37
C ILE A 327 -14.87 16.92 23.94
N ARG A 328 -14.40 17.83 24.81
CA ARG A 328 -13.10 17.72 25.47
C ARG A 328 -13.05 16.50 26.40
N GLU A 329 -14.17 16.19 27.05
CA GLU A 329 -14.35 14.94 27.79
C GLU A 329 -14.42 13.73 26.85
N MET A 330 -15.16 13.81 25.73
CA MET A 330 -15.31 12.68 24.77
C MET A 330 -14.01 12.23 24.08
N ILE A 331 -13.11 13.14 23.69
CA ILE A 331 -11.86 12.77 22.99
C ILE A 331 -10.85 12.13 23.97
N CYS A 332 -10.86 12.56 25.23
CA CYS A 332 -9.98 12.03 26.26
C CYS A 332 -10.42 10.65 26.78
N LEU A 333 -11.68 10.24 26.53
CA LEU A 333 -12.28 9.04 27.13
C LEU A 333 -12.62 7.91 26.14
N ALA A 334 -12.42 8.09 24.83
CA ALA A 334 -12.71 7.02 23.84
C ALA A 334 -11.78 5.79 23.97
N SER A 335 -10.62 5.95 24.64
CA SER A 335 -9.69 4.85 24.97
C SER A 335 -10.08 4.09 26.25
N THR A 336 -11.05 4.59 27.01
CA THR A 336 -11.46 4.02 28.33
C THR A 336 -12.87 3.45 28.34
N TYR A 337 -13.73 3.80 27.38
CA TYR A 337 -15.11 3.30 27.29
C TYR A 337 -15.26 2.07 26.38
N SER A 338 -16.25 1.24 26.68
CA SER A 338 -16.59 0.07 25.87
C SER A 338 -17.19 0.46 24.52
N SER A 339 -17.02 -0.39 23.48
CA SER A 339 -17.61 -0.18 22.15
C SER A 339 -19.15 0.05 22.17
N GLN A 340 -19.84 -0.41 23.23
CA GLN A 340 -21.28 -0.16 23.45
C GLN A 340 -21.57 1.29 23.85
N GLU A 341 -20.75 1.88 24.73
CA GLU A 341 -20.92 3.26 25.20
C GLU A 341 -20.58 4.25 24.08
N VAL A 342 -19.56 3.95 23.29
CA VAL A 342 -19.23 4.70 22.07
C VAL A 342 -20.41 4.71 21.10
N LEU A 343 -21.07 3.57 20.89
CA LEU A 343 -22.23 3.50 20.01
C LEU A 343 -23.43 4.29 20.57
N LYS A 344 -23.73 4.19 21.88
CA LYS A 344 -24.82 4.95 22.51
C LYS A 344 -24.61 6.46 22.35
N LEU A 345 -23.40 6.94 22.64
CA LEU A 345 -23.04 8.35 22.50
C LEU A 345 -23.12 8.80 21.03
N ARG A 346 -22.61 8.00 20.09
CA ARG A 346 -22.72 8.29 18.64
C ARG A 346 -24.17 8.33 18.17
N LYS A 347 -25.06 7.44 18.64
CA LYS A 347 -26.49 7.48 18.31
C LYS A 347 -27.16 8.78 18.76
N VAL A 348 -26.81 9.29 19.96
CA VAL A 348 -27.36 10.56 20.50
C VAL A 348 -26.78 11.78 19.78
N VAL A 349 -25.47 11.78 19.53
CA VAL A 349 -24.76 12.95 19.00
C VAL A 349 -24.89 13.05 17.49
N LEU A 350 -24.52 11.99 16.75
CA LEU A 350 -24.45 11.93 15.28
C LEU A 350 -25.79 11.58 14.63
N GLY A 351 -26.67 10.93 15.39
CA GLY A 351 -27.87 10.27 14.85
C GLY A 351 -27.59 8.87 14.30
N VAL A 352 -28.65 8.07 14.18
CA VAL A 352 -28.56 6.64 13.83
C VAL A 352 -28.15 6.39 12.36
N LYS A 353 -28.49 7.30 11.44
CA LYS A 353 -28.20 7.16 10.00
C LYS A 353 -26.80 7.62 9.59
N HIS A 354 -26.02 8.14 10.54
CA HIS A 354 -24.72 8.72 10.24
C HIS A 354 -23.67 7.62 9.96
N PRO A 355 -22.80 7.77 8.93
CA PRO A 355 -21.86 6.72 8.52
C PRO A 355 -20.98 6.16 9.63
N ASP A 356 -20.51 6.99 10.57
CA ASP A 356 -19.68 6.52 11.69
C ASP A 356 -20.46 5.91 12.86
N THR A 357 -21.76 6.22 12.97
CA THR A 357 -22.65 5.47 13.86
C THR A 357 -22.82 4.05 13.31
N ILE A 358 -23.06 3.94 11.99
CA ILE A 358 -23.13 2.68 11.27
C ILE A 358 -21.78 1.93 11.32
N GLY A 359 -20.65 2.64 11.22
CA GLY A 359 -19.30 2.10 11.38
C GLY A 359 -19.10 1.48 12.77
N SER A 360 -19.44 2.20 13.82
CA SER A 360 -19.37 1.68 15.20
C SER A 360 -20.27 0.48 15.46
N MET A 361 -21.42 0.39 14.79
CA MET A 361 -22.27 -0.80 14.87
C MET A 361 -21.53 -2.03 14.31
N ILE A 362 -20.75 -1.88 13.24
CA ILE A 362 -19.95 -2.98 12.67
C ILE A 362 -18.78 -3.35 13.59
N GLU A 363 -18.09 -2.36 14.18
CA GLU A 363 -17.01 -2.58 15.14
C GLU A 363 -17.51 -3.27 16.42
N LEU A 364 -18.66 -2.85 16.94
CA LEU A 364 -19.31 -3.51 18.06
C LEU A 364 -19.72 -4.94 17.70
N ALA A 365 -20.23 -5.17 16.49
CA ALA A 365 -20.54 -6.51 16.01
C ALA A 365 -19.29 -7.41 15.91
N ALA A 366 -18.15 -6.86 15.47
CA ALA A 366 -16.88 -7.59 15.46
C ALA A 366 -16.42 -7.93 16.89
N THR A 367 -16.61 -7.01 17.83
CA THR A 367 -16.32 -7.21 19.26
C THR A 367 -17.20 -8.33 19.85
N TYR A 368 -18.50 -8.35 19.52
CA TYR A 368 -19.39 -9.44 19.92
C TYR A 368 -18.99 -10.78 19.31
N GLN A 369 -18.60 -10.78 18.03
CA GLN A 369 -18.14 -11.99 17.35
C GLN A 369 -16.87 -12.56 18.01
N ALA A 370 -15.90 -11.71 18.37
CA ALA A 370 -14.69 -12.12 19.09
C ALA A 370 -14.97 -12.67 20.50
N ARG A 371 -16.09 -12.24 21.12
CA ARG A 371 -16.55 -12.70 22.43
C ARG A 371 -17.50 -13.90 22.36
N GLY A 372 -17.71 -14.49 21.17
CA GLY A 372 -18.65 -15.60 20.96
C GLY A 372 -20.13 -15.22 21.03
N LYS A 373 -20.45 -13.92 21.13
CA LYS A 373 -21.82 -13.38 21.14
C LYS A 373 -22.36 -13.24 19.71
N HIS A 374 -22.58 -14.39 19.08
CA HIS A 374 -22.87 -14.47 17.65
C HIS A 374 -24.24 -13.89 17.28
N ALA A 375 -25.26 -14.04 18.13
CA ALA A 375 -26.61 -13.53 17.87
C ALA A 375 -26.64 -12.00 17.85
N GLU A 376 -26.05 -11.37 18.86
CA GLU A 376 -25.97 -9.90 18.99
C GLU A 376 -25.11 -9.28 17.87
N ALA A 377 -24.05 -9.98 17.44
CA ALA A 377 -23.24 -9.56 16.29
C ALA A 377 -24.06 -9.52 14.99
N VAL A 378 -24.93 -10.51 14.76
CA VAL A 378 -25.76 -10.58 13.56
C VAL A 378 -26.89 -9.56 13.59
N GLU A 379 -27.54 -9.36 14.74
CA GLU A 379 -28.55 -8.32 14.91
C GLU A 379 -27.95 -6.94 14.58
N MET A 380 -26.76 -6.66 15.13
CA MET A 380 -26.08 -5.40 14.91
C MET A 380 -25.63 -5.20 13.46
N LYS A 381 -25.14 -6.25 12.79
CA LYS A 381 -24.81 -6.21 11.36
C LYS A 381 -26.05 -6.02 10.47
N ASN A 382 -27.20 -6.59 10.84
CA ASN A 382 -28.47 -6.39 10.13
C ASN A 382 -28.97 -4.94 10.25
N GLU A 383 -28.94 -4.37 11.45
CA GLU A 383 -29.31 -2.97 11.68
C GLU A 383 -28.37 -2.04 10.89
N ALA A 384 -27.05 -2.29 10.93
CA ALA A 384 -26.07 -1.53 10.16
C ALA A 384 -26.30 -1.66 8.64
N LEU A 385 -26.59 -2.86 8.13
CA LEU A 385 -26.86 -3.07 6.72
C LEU A 385 -28.13 -2.32 6.27
N LYS A 386 -29.21 -2.38 7.05
CA LYS A 386 -30.45 -1.64 6.77
C LYS A 386 -30.16 -0.14 6.61
N LEU A 387 -29.42 0.44 7.55
CA LEU A 387 -29.04 1.85 7.52
C LEU A 387 -28.13 2.17 6.32
N ARG A 388 -27.17 1.31 5.98
CA ARG A 388 -26.33 1.50 4.78
C ARG A 388 -27.14 1.48 3.48
N ARG A 389 -28.13 0.60 3.38
CA ARG A 389 -29.03 0.53 2.23
C ARG A 389 -29.81 1.84 2.07
N GLU A 390 -30.32 2.39 3.16
CA GLU A 390 -31.03 3.68 3.14
C GLU A 390 -30.12 4.87 2.80
N VAL A 391 -28.88 4.88 3.29
CA VAL A 391 -27.98 6.04 3.18
C VAL A 391 -27.16 6.05 1.90
N PHE A 392 -26.58 4.92 1.52
CA PHE A 392 -25.65 4.82 0.39
C PHE A 392 -26.25 4.12 -0.84
N GLY A 393 -27.38 3.45 -0.67
CA GLY A 393 -27.96 2.59 -1.69
C GLY A 393 -27.28 1.22 -1.81
N MET A 394 -27.93 0.33 -2.57
CA MET A 394 -27.53 -1.07 -2.74
C MET A 394 -26.23 -1.27 -3.53
N ARG A 395 -25.97 -0.41 -4.53
CA ARG A 395 -24.82 -0.52 -5.44
C ARG A 395 -23.53 0.07 -4.88
N HIS A 396 -23.57 0.70 -3.70
CA HIS A 396 -22.39 1.29 -3.10
C HIS A 396 -21.44 0.21 -2.56
N ALA A 397 -20.13 0.35 -2.84
CA ALA A 397 -19.13 -0.65 -2.49
C ALA A 397 -19.13 -1.02 -0.99
N SER A 398 -19.34 -0.03 -0.10
CA SER A 398 -19.41 -0.28 1.34
C SER A 398 -20.67 -1.06 1.79
N THR A 399 -21.79 -0.94 1.06
CA THR A 399 -23.01 -1.72 1.30
C THR A 399 -22.79 -3.17 0.88
N ILE A 400 -22.21 -3.38 -0.31
CA ILE A 400 -21.85 -4.70 -0.83
C ILE A 400 -20.84 -5.40 0.09
N TRP A 401 -19.85 -4.67 0.59
CA TRP A 401 -18.88 -5.18 1.56
C TRP A 401 -19.55 -5.61 2.88
N ALA A 402 -20.45 -4.79 3.42
CA ALA A 402 -21.19 -5.13 4.65
C ALA A 402 -22.07 -6.37 4.46
N MET A 403 -22.71 -6.53 3.30
CA MET A 403 -23.48 -7.74 2.95
C MET A 403 -22.58 -8.98 2.93
N ALA A 404 -21.41 -8.92 2.31
CA ALA A 404 -20.47 -10.05 2.30
C ALA A 404 -20.00 -10.46 3.71
N HIS A 405 -19.75 -9.48 4.58
CA HIS A 405 -19.37 -9.71 5.98
C HIS A 405 -20.51 -10.28 6.85
N LEU A 406 -21.75 -9.93 6.56
CA LEU A 406 -22.92 -10.50 7.21
C LEU A 406 -23.18 -11.94 6.73
N ALA A 407 -23.01 -12.21 5.43
CA ALA A 407 -23.08 -13.57 4.88
C ALA A 407 -22.04 -14.50 5.52
N ALA A 408 -20.81 -14.03 5.69
CA ALA A 408 -19.76 -14.78 6.39
C ALA A 408 -20.15 -15.08 7.86
N ALA A 409 -20.79 -14.13 8.53
CA ALA A 409 -21.27 -14.32 9.89
C ALA A 409 -22.38 -15.38 9.97
N TYR A 410 -23.33 -15.36 9.02
CA TYR A 410 -24.34 -16.41 8.90
C TYR A 410 -23.73 -17.79 8.67
N SER A 411 -22.74 -17.90 7.78
CA SER A 411 -22.03 -19.15 7.53
C SER A 411 -21.35 -19.70 8.79
N SER A 412 -20.68 -18.82 9.57
CA SER A 412 -20.04 -19.21 10.84
C SER A 412 -21.02 -19.69 11.93
N GLN A 413 -22.30 -19.35 11.82
CA GLN A 413 -23.37 -19.79 12.73
C GLN A 413 -24.07 -21.07 12.26
N GLY A 414 -23.66 -21.65 11.13
CA GLY A 414 -24.39 -22.76 10.51
C GLY A 414 -25.67 -22.35 9.78
N LYS A 415 -25.95 -21.04 9.67
CA LYS A 415 -27.10 -20.48 8.93
C LYS A 415 -26.77 -20.39 7.43
N HIS A 416 -26.53 -21.55 6.82
CA HIS A 416 -26.01 -21.64 5.46
C HIS A 416 -27.00 -21.15 4.40
N SER A 417 -28.31 -21.24 4.65
CA SER A 417 -29.35 -20.80 3.70
C SER A 417 -29.40 -19.26 3.59
N GLU A 418 -29.28 -18.56 4.71
CA GLU A 418 -29.21 -17.10 4.77
C GLU A 418 -27.91 -16.58 4.18
N ALA A 419 -26.80 -17.26 4.45
CA ALA A 419 -25.51 -16.97 3.83
C ALA A 419 -25.57 -17.12 2.30
N GLU A 420 -26.16 -18.20 1.80
CA GLU A 420 -26.33 -18.45 0.36
C GLU A 420 -27.11 -17.32 -0.31
N LYS A 421 -28.28 -16.95 0.23
CA LYS A 421 -29.12 -15.88 -0.32
C LYS A 421 -28.34 -14.56 -0.42
N MET A 422 -27.58 -14.24 0.63
CA MET A 422 -26.82 -13.01 0.70
C MET A 422 -25.60 -13.01 -0.23
N TYR A 423 -24.86 -14.12 -0.32
CA TYR A 423 -23.73 -14.23 -1.24
C TYR A 423 -24.16 -14.20 -2.71
N LYS A 424 -25.33 -14.76 -3.06
CA LYS A 424 -25.94 -14.61 -4.40
C LYS A 424 -26.20 -13.15 -4.75
N GLU A 425 -26.79 -12.39 -3.83
CA GLU A 425 -27.07 -10.96 -4.00
C GLU A 425 -25.77 -10.15 -4.15
N VAL A 426 -24.77 -10.41 -3.30
CA VAL A 426 -23.44 -9.78 -3.36
C VAL A 426 -22.75 -10.07 -4.69
N LEU A 427 -22.78 -11.31 -5.16
CA LEU A 427 -22.15 -11.71 -6.42
C LEU A 427 -22.81 -10.97 -7.61
N GLY A 428 -24.14 -10.90 -7.65
CA GLY A 428 -24.87 -10.15 -8.67
C GLY A 428 -24.47 -8.67 -8.69
N LEU A 429 -24.49 -8.01 -7.53
CA LEU A 429 -24.09 -6.60 -7.40
C LEU A 429 -22.63 -6.36 -7.78
N ARG A 430 -21.71 -7.27 -7.43
CA ARG A 430 -20.29 -7.17 -7.81
C ARG A 430 -20.07 -7.40 -9.30
N LYS A 431 -20.79 -8.32 -9.93
CA LYS A 431 -20.79 -8.49 -11.39
C LYS A 431 -21.26 -7.22 -12.10
N GLU A 432 -22.28 -6.52 -11.58
CA GLU A 432 -22.75 -5.23 -12.13
C GLU A 432 -21.74 -4.09 -11.93
N VAL A 433 -21.24 -3.90 -10.70
CA VAL A 433 -20.46 -2.70 -10.31
C VAL A 433 -18.97 -2.84 -10.64
N LEU A 434 -18.38 -3.99 -10.36
CA LEU A 434 -16.94 -4.23 -10.47
C LEU A 434 -16.55 -5.04 -11.71
N ARG A 435 -17.53 -5.63 -12.41
CA ARG A 435 -17.37 -6.60 -13.50
C ARG A 435 -16.83 -7.96 -13.03
N ALA A 436 -16.92 -8.96 -13.91
CA ALA A 436 -16.61 -10.36 -13.59
C ALA A 436 -15.16 -10.59 -13.13
N LYS A 437 -14.20 -9.92 -13.77
CA LYS A 437 -12.75 -10.15 -13.54
C LYS A 437 -12.19 -9.50 -12.27
N HIS A 438 -12.98 -8.69 -11.56
CA HIS A 438 -12.49 -8.02 -10.37
C HIS A 438 -12.20 -9.03 -9.24
N PRO A 439 -11.09 -8.90 -8.49
CA PRO A 439 -10.72 -9.82 -7.42
C PRO A 439 -11.84 -10.08 -6.39
N ASP A 440 -12.61 -9.05 -6.03
CA ASP A 440 -13.75 -9.20 -5.10
C ASP A 440 -14.92 -10.00 -5.69
N THR A 441 -15.17 -9.91 -7.00
CA THR A 441 -16.18 -10.72 -7.67
C THR A 441 -15.76 -12.19 -7.63
N ILE A 442 -14.51 -12.47 -7.97
CA ILE A 442 -13.90 -13.80 -7.90
C ILE A 442 -13.92 -14.34 -6.46
N LYS A 443 -13.63 -13.50 -5.45
CA LYS A 443 -13.74 -13.90 -4.04
C LYS A 443 -15.17 -14.31 -3.69
N SER A 444 -16.17 -13.58 -4.18
CA SER A 444 -17.58 -13.89 -3.91
C SER A 444 -18.01 -15.24 -4.51
N LEU A 445 -17.51 -15.59 -5.71
CA LEU A 445 -17.75 -16.91 -6.31
C LEU A 445 -17.23 -18.03 -5.39
N ILE A 446 -16.03 -17.87 -4.84
CA ILE A 446 -15.42 -18.85 -3.94
C ILE A 446 -16.19 -18.98 -2.63
N GLU A 447 -16.58 -17.87 -2.00
CA GLU A 447 -17.33 -17.89 -0.73
C GLU A 447 -18.72 -18.52 -0.91
N LEU A 448 -19.38 -18.26 -2.05
CA LEU A 448 -20.63 -18.92 -2.41
C LEU A 448 -20.43 -20.43 -2.65
N ALA A 449 -19.36 -20.82 -3.36
CA ALA A 449 -19.03 -22.22 -3.58
C ALA A 449 -18.78 -22.96 -2.26
N THR A 450 -18.03 -22.37 -1.33
CA THR A 450 -17.81 -22.95 0.00
C THR A 450 -19.10 -23.09 0.79
N THR A 451 -20.02 -22.11 0.68
CA THR A 451 -21.35 -22.20 1.30
C THR A 451 -22.16 -23.35 0.72
N TYR A 452 -22.08 -23.61 -0.58
CA TYR A 452 -22.71 -24.77 -1.21
C TYR A 452 -22.09 -26.09 -0.75
N GLU A 453 -20.76 -26.17 -0.63
CA GLU A 453 -20.10 -27.36 -0.10
C GLU A 453 -20.53 -27.70 1.33
N THR A 454 -20.68 -26.69 2.19
CA THR A 454 -21.15 -26.91 3.57
C THR A 454 -22.59 -27.42 3.62
N GLN A 455 -23.40 -27.14 2.60
CA GLN A 455 -24.75 -27.68 2.45
C GLN A 455 -24.80 -29.03 1.73
N GLY A 456 -23.66 -29.56 1.25
CA GLY A 456 -23.60 -30.77 0.42
C GLY A 456 -24.04 -30.56 -1.04
N LYS A 457 -24.27 -29.32 -1.48
CA LYS A 457 -24.60 -28.93 -2.86
C LYS A 457 -23.35 -28.89 -3.73
N TYR A 458 -22.74 -30.05 -3.94
CA TYR A 458 -21.41 -30.12 -4.55
C TYR A 458 -21.37 -29.75 -6.04
N ALA A 459 -22.47 -29.95 -6.78
CA ALA A 459 -22.54 -29.63 -8.21
C ALA A 459 -22.55 -28.10 -8.43
N GLU A 460 -23.31 -27.37 -7.62
CA GLU A 460 -23.34 -25.91 -7.65
C GLU A 460 -22.02 -25.30 -7.17
N ALA A 461 -21.36 -25.94 -6.20
CA ALA A 461 -20.02 -25.53 -5.78
C ALA A 461 -18.97 -25.71 -6.88
N GLU A 462 -19.07 -26.80 -7.65
CA GLU A 462 -18.20 -27.11 -8.79
C GLU A 462 -18.32 -26.05 -9.88
N GLU A 463 -19.54 -25.70 -10.31
CA GLU A 463 -19.79 -24.66 -11.32
C GLU A 463 -19.13 -23.33 -10.93
N MET A 464 -19.34 -22.87 -9.70
CA MET A 464 -18.79 -21.60 -9.20
C MET A 464 -17.25 -21.64 -9.09
N LYS A 465 -16.66 -22.79 -8.73
CA LYS A 465 -15.20 -22.96 -8.64
C LYS A 465 -14.55 -22.99 -10.01
N ILE A 466 -15.21 -23.58 -11.01
CA ILE A 466 -14.74 -23.57 -12.41
C ILE A 466 -14.75 -22.13 -12.94
N GLU A 467 -15.86 -21.39 -12.77
CA GLU A 467 -15.92 -19.97 -13.18
C GLU A 467 -14.81 -19.14 -12.49
N ALA A 468 -14.60 -19.33 -11.19
CA ALA A 468 -13.56 -18.63 -10.45
C ALA A 468 -12.14 -18.99 -10.92
N LEU A 469 -11.91 -20.24 -11.34
CA LEU A 469 -10.62 -20.71 -11.85
C LEU A 469 -10.33 -20.10 -13.22
N GLU A 470 -11.29 -20.13 -14.14
CA GLU A 470 -11.17 -19.55 -15.49
C GLU A 470 -10.85 -18.05 -15.42
N LEU A 471 -11.58 -17.30 -14.58
CA LEU A 471 -11.34 -15.88 -14.36
C LEU A 471 -9.94 -15.61 -13.77
N ARG A 472 -9.47 -16.44 -12.83
CA ARG A 472 -8.12 -16.30 -12.25
C ARG A 472 -7.02 -16.63 -13.26
N GLN A 473 -7.22 -17.67 -14.06
CA GLN A 473 -6.30 -18.03 -15.11
C GLN A 473 -6.17 -16.90 -16.14
N GLU A 474 -7.28 -16.27 -16.52
CA GLU A 474 -7.26 -15.14 -17.45
C GLU A 474 -6.56 -13.89 -16.86
N VAL A 475 -6.81 -13.57 -15.58
CA VAL A 475 -6.28 -12.35 -14.95
C VAL A 475 -4.82 -12.50 -14.50
N PHE A 476 -4.45 -13.65 -13.95
CA PHE A 476 -3.14 -13.85 -13.30
C PHE A 476 -2.25 -14.90 -14.00
N GLY A 477 -2.80 -15.70 -14.91
CA GLY A 477 -2.10 -16.82 -15.53
C GLY A 477 -2.08 -18.09 -14.65
N MET A 478 -1.70 -19.21 -15.28
CA MET A 478 -1.68 -20.54 -14.64
C MET A 478 -0.65 -20.70 -13.51
N ARG A 479 0.48 -20.00 -13.61
CA ARG A 479 1.58 -20.10 -12.64
C ARG A 479 1.38 -19.24 -11.39
N HIS A 480 0.33 -18.42 -11.35
CA HIS A 480 0.08 -17.57 -10.20
C HIS A 480 -0.44 -18.38 -9.00
N ALA A 481 0.09 -18.10 -7.81
CA ALA A 481 -0.24 -18.83 -6.58
C ALA A 481 -1.76 -18.89 -6.31
N SER A 482 -2.49 -17.82 -6.64
CA SER A 482 -3.93 -17.73 -6.44
C SER A 482 -4.74 -18.63 -7.41
N THR A 483 -4.23 -18.90 -8.61
CA THR A 483 -4.81 -19.81 -9.60
C THR A 483 -4.56 -21.26 -9.17
N ILE A 484 -3.31 -21.57 -8.79
CA ILE A 484 -2.91 -22.88 -8.26
C ILE A 484 -3.72 -23.23 -7.01
N TRP A 485 -3.99 -22.26 -6.13
CA TRP A 485 -4.85 -22.44 -4.96
C TRP A 485 -6.30 -22.80 -5.36
N ALA A 486 -6.87 -22.12 -6.37
CA ALA A 486 -8.22 -22.40 -6.85
C ALA A 486 -8.33 -23.80 -7.47
N MET A 487 -7.34 -24.23 -8.25
CA MET A 487 -7.25 -25.59 -8.79
C MET A 487 -7.25 -26.64 -7.66
N ALA A 488 -6.43 -26.43 -6.62
CA ALA A 488 -6.39 -27.33 -5.47
C ALA A 488 -7.74 -27.39 -4.73
N HIS A 489 -8.45 -26.27 -4.64
CA HIS A 489 -9.77 -26.20 -4.00
C HIS A 489 -10.87 -26.87 -4.84
N LEU A 490 -10.76 -26.84 -6.18
CA LEU A 490 -11.62 -27.59 -7.09
C LEU A 490 -11.39 -29.10 -6.94
N ALA A 491 -10.13 -29.54 -6.95
CA ALA A 491 -9.77 -30.96 -6.76
C ALA A 491 -10.29 -31.54 -5.43
N ALA A 492 -10.22 -30.76 -4.34
CA ALA A 492 -10.80 -31.16 -3.06
C ALA A 492 -12.32 -31.38 -3.12
N THR A 493 -13.03 -30.60 -3.95
CA THR A 493 -14.48 -30.77 -4.21
C THR A 493 -14.74 -32.09 -4.91
N TYR A 494 -13.96 -32.41 -5.95
CA TYR A 494 -14.07 -33.68 -6.67
C TYR A 494 -13.82 -34.88 -5.75
N THR A 495 -12.84 -34.80 -4.86
CA THR A 495 -12.61 -35.84 -3.85
C THR A 495 -13.83 -36.03 -2.94
N LYS A 496 -14.49 -34.95 -2.49
CA LYS A 496 -15.72 -35.04 -1.69
C LYS A 496 -16.91 -35.60 -2.45
N GLN A 497 -16.97 -35.38 -3.77
CA GLN A 497 -18.00 -35.97 -4.64
C GLN A 497 -17.73 -37.44 -5.00
N GLY A 498 -16.57 -38.00 -4.64
CA GLY A 498 -16.16 -39.33 -5.09
C GLY A 498 -15.59 -39.38 -6.51
N LYS A 499 -15.46 -38.23 -7.19
CA LYS A 499 -14.83 -38.07 -8.51
C LYS A 499 -13.30 -38.13 -8.40
N HIS A 500 -12.77 -39.27 -7.92
CA HIS A 500 -11.36 -39.40 -7.55
C HIS A 500 -10.40 -39.31 -8.76
N SER A 501 -10.85 -39.71 -9.95
CA SER A 501 -10.03 -39.66 -11.17
C SER A 501 -9.83 -38.23 -11.69
N GLU A 502 -10.86 -37.38 -11.59
CA GLU A 502 -10.81 -35.95 -11.91
C GLU A 502 -9.96 -35.20 -10.89
N ALA A 503 -10.12 -35.53 -9.60
CA ALA A 503 -9.26 -34.99 -8.54
C ALA A 503 -7.78 -35.34 -8.76
N GLU A 504 -7.48 -36.59 -9.15
CA GLU A 504 -6.11 -37.03 -9.44
C GLU A 504 -5.45 -36.18 -10.53
N LYS A 505 -6.15 -35.91 -11.65
CA LYS A 505 -5.62 -35.09 -12.75
C LYS A 505 -5.22 -33.70 -12.27
N ILE A 506 -6.11 -33.02 -11.56
CA ILE A 506 -5.86 -31.66 -11.06
C ILE A 506 -4.77 -31.67 -9.97
N HIS A 507 -4.79 -32.64 -9.05
CA HIS A 507 -3.77 -32.72 -8.00
C HIS A 507 -2.35 -32.95 -8.58
N LYS A 508 -2.21 -33.74 -9.65
CA LYS A 508 -0.93 -33.88 -10.37
C LYS A 508 -0.46 -32.57 -10.99
N GLU A 509 -1.35 -31.85 -11.66
CA GLU A 509 -1.02 -30.56 -12.29
C GLU A 509 -0.62 -29.51 -11.25
N VAL A 510 -1.41 -29.38 -10.17
CA VAL A 510 -1.12 -28.49 -9.04
C VAL A 510 0.23 -28.82 -8.40
N LEU A 511 0.54 -30.11 -8.22
CA LEU A 511 1.82 -30.53 -7.66
C LEU A 511 2.99 -30.13 -8.56
N GLY A 512 2.87 -30.33 -9.88
CA GLY A 512 3.87 -29.89 -10.86
C GLY A 512 4.10 -28.38 -10.79
N LEU A 513 3.03 -27.59 -10.86
CA LEU A 513 3.10 -26.13 -10.77
C LEU A 513 3.69 -25.65 -9.45
N ARG A 514 3.33 -26.26 -8.32
CA ARG A 514 3.91 -25.91 -7.01
C ARG A 514 5.38 -26.28 -6.89
N LYS A 515 5.82 -27.41 -7.46
CA LYS A 515 7.24 -27.77 -7.51
C LYS A 515 8.06 -26.75 -8.31
N GLU A 516 7.50 -26.22 -9.42
CA GLU A 516 8.13 -25.17 -10.22
C GLU A 516 8.18 -23.80 -9.51
N VAL A 517 7.08 -23.38 -8.90
CA VAL A 517 6.91 -22.00 -8.37
C VAL A 517 7.38 -21.86 -6.92
N LEU A 518 7.08 -22.86 -6.09
CA LEU A 518 7.24 -22.81 -4.62
C LEU A 518 8.25 -23.85 -4.13
N TRP A 519 9.06 -24.49 -5.00
CA TRP A 519 10.03 -25.53 -4.62
C TRP A 519 9.43 -26.74 -3.85
N ALA A 520 10.23 -27.78 -3.63
CA ALA A 520 9.75 -29.05 -3.05
C ALA A 520 9.35 -28.95 -1.56
N LYS A 521 10.07 -28.13 -0.78
CA LYS A 521 9.92 -28.05 0.69
C LYS A 521 8.82 -27.09 1.16
N HIS A 522 8.16 -26.36 0.26
CA HIS A 522 7.12 -25.41 0.69
C HIS A 522 5.89 -26.15 1.24
N PRO A 523 5.25 -25.66 2.33
CA PRO A 523 4.13 -26.32 2.97
C PRO A 523 2.98 -26.69 2.02
N ASP A 524 2.68 -25.83 1.04
CA ASP A 524 1.66 -26.09 0.02
C ASP A 524 2.05 -27.19 -0.97
N THR A 525 3.32 -27.32 -1.33
CA THR A 525 3.81 -28.41 -2.19
C THR A 525 3.67 -29.74 -1.45
N ILE A 526 4.07 -29.77 -0.17
CA ILE A 526 3.90 -30.95 0.69
C ILE A 526 2.43 -31.29 0.89
N LYS A 527 1.56 -30.28 1.08
CA LYS A 527 0.11 -30.49 1.16
C LYS A 527 -0.43 -31.14 -0.12
N SER A 528 -0.02 -30.66 -1.29
CA SER A 528 -0.42 -31.26 -2.57
C SER A 528 0.03 -32.71 -2.74
N LEU A 529 1.24 -33.06 -2.29
CA LEU A 529 1.72 -34.46 -2.28
C LEU A 529 0.77 -35.35 -1.47
N ILE A 530 0.37 -34.89 -0.28
CA ILE A 530 -0.51 -35.63 0.63
C ILE A 530 -1.93 -35.75 0.08
N GLU A 531 -2.49 -34.69 -0.53
CA GLU A 531 -3.83 -34.76 -1.15
C GLU A 531 -3.85 -35.69 -2.38
N LEU A 532 -2.76 -35.72 -3.16
CA LEU A 532 -2.61 -36.67 -4.26
C LEU A 532 -2.52 -38.11 -3.74
N ALA A 533 -1.78 -38.35 -2.65
CA ALA A 533 -1.71 -39.66 -1.99
C ALA A 533 -3.09 -40.15 -1.51
N ARG A 534 -3.88 -39.26 -0.89
CA ARG A 534 -5.28 -39.59 -0.51
C ARG A 534 -6.15 -39.93 -1.71
N SER A 535 -5.99 -39.21 -2.81
CA SER A 535 -6.75 -39.48 -4.04
C SER A 535 -6.42 -40.85 -4.60
N TYR A 536 -5.16 -41.28 -4.53
CA TYR A 536 -4.75 -42.65 -4.88
C TYR A 536 -5.31 -43.70 -3.91
N GLN A 537 -5.23 -43.45 -2.62
CA GLN A 537 -5.74 -44.34 -1.59
C GLN A 537 -7.25 -44.58 -1.74
N ALA A 538 -8.02 -43.52 -2.02
CA ALA A 538 -9.46 -43.61 -2.27
C ALA A 538 -9.82 -44.42 -3.54
N GLN A 539 -8.91 -44.48 -4.51
CA GLN A 539 -9.05 -45.32 -5.71
C GLN A 539 -8.56 -46.77 -5.51
N GLY A 540 -8.06 -47.14 -4.32
CA GLY A 540 -7.45 -48.45 -4.07
C GLY A 540 -6.03 -48.62 -4.66
N LYS A 541 -5.44 -47.54 -5.18
CA LYS A 541 -4.06 -47.51 -5.72
C LYS A 541 -3.06 -47.35 -4.58
N HIS A 542 -2.96 -48.37 -3.74
CA HIS A 542 -2.24 -48.29 -2.47
C HIS A 542 -0.72 -48.12 -2.62
N ASN A 543 -0.13 -48.68 -3.68
CA ASN A 543 1.33 -48.58 -3.93
C ASN A 543 1.72 -47.15 -4.34
N GLU A 544 0.90 -46.50 -5.17
CA GLU A 544 1.09 -45.11 -5.54
C GLU A 544 0.88 -44.17 -4.35
N ALA A 545 -0.13 -44.44 -3.53
CA ALA A 545 -0.39 -43.69 -2.30
C ALA A 545 0.80 -43.76 -1.34
N GLU A 546 1.36 -44.96 -1.10
CA GLU A 546 2.55 -45.18 -0.26
C GLU A 546 3.70 -44.28 -0.69
N ARG A 547 4.07 -44.30 -1.97
CA ARG A 547 5.18 -43.50 -2.51
C ARG A 547 5.02 -42.00 -2.19
N PHE A 548 3.84 -41.43 -2.41
CA PHE A 548 3.59 -40.01 -2.16
C PHE A 548 3.51 -39.68 -0.67
N TYR A 549 2.97 -40.59 0.15
CA TYR A 549 2.98 -40.43 1.61
C TYR A 549 4.39 -40.49 2.19
N GLU A 550 5.25 -41.38 1.70
CA GLU A 550 6.66 -41.45 2.13
C GLU A 550 7.44 -40.19 1.74
N GLU A 551 7.32 -39.72 0.49
CA GLU A 551 7.93 -38.45 0.04
C GLU A 551 7.43 -37.27 0.90
N GLY A 552 6.11 -37.16 1.08
CA GLY A 552 5.49 -36.10 1.88
C GLY A 552 5.88 -36.16 3.36
N LEU A 553 6.00 -37.36 3.94
CA LEU A 553 6.42 -37.58 5.32
C LEU A 553 7.86 -37.18 5.54
N GLY A 554 8.77 -37.57 4.63
CA GLY A 554 10.19 -37.18 4.69
C GLY A 554 10.36 -35.67 4.69
N LEU A 555 9.70 -34.98 3.75
CA LEU A 555 9.72 -33.52 3.67
C LEU A 555 9.11 -32.85 4.91
N ARG A 556 8.00 -33.37 5.45
CA ARG A 556 7.39 -32.84 6.68
C ARG A 556 8.25 -33.05 7.92
N LYS A 557 8.88 -34.23 8.06
CA LYS A 557 9.83 -34.51 9.15
C LYS A 557 11.01 -33.55 9.09
N GLU A 558 11.51 -33.21 7.90
CA GLU A 558 12.57 -32.23 7.72
C GLU A 558 12.14 -30.80 8.08
N VAL A 559 10.96 -30.36 7.64
CA VAL A 559 10.52 -28.95 7.79
C VAL A 559 9.91 -28.65 9.16
N LEU A 560 9.07 -29.54 9.70
CA LEU A 560 8.30 -29.31 10.93
C LEU A 560 8.76 -30.21 12.10
N GLY A 561 9.62 -31.19 11.84
CA GLY A 561 9.98 -32.21 12.81
C GLY A 561 8.97 -33.35 12.92
N ALA A 562 9.41 -34.45 13.54
CA ALA A 562 8.61 -35.66 13.73
C ALA A 562 7.40 -35.46 14.68
N LYS A 563 7.52 -34.55 15.65
CA LYS A 563 6.51 -34.32 16.70
C LYS A 563 5.36 -33.41 16.27
N HIS A 564 5.45 -32.76 15.12
CA HIS A 564 4.41 -31.83 14.69
C HIS A 564 3.09 -32.59 14.41
N PRO A 565 1.92 -32.10 14.87
CA PRO A 565 0.63 -32.82 14.71
C PRO A 565 0.33 -33.23 13.26
N ASP A 566 0.75 -32.37 12.35
CA ASP A 566 0.56 -32.54 10.93
C ASP A 566 1.49 -33.61 10.33
N THR A 567 2.69 -33.81 10.87
CA THR A 567 3.59 -34.93 10.52
C THR A 567 3.02 -36.25 11.02
N ILE A 568 2.57 -36.27 12.27
CA ILE A 568 1.92 -37.43 12.91
C ILE A 568 0.67 -37.85 12.12
N ARG A 569 -0.12 -36.89 11.63
CA ARG A 569 -1.30 -37.17 10.79
C ARG A 569 -0.93 -37.90 9.50
N VAL A 570 0.17 -37.54 8.84
CA VAL A 570 0.65 -38.24 7.63
C VAL A 570 1.09 -39.66 7.96
N MET A 571 1.78 -39.88 9.08
CA MET A 571 2.14 -41.21 9.56
C MET A 571 0.90 -42.09 9.79
N SER A 572 -0.16 -41.54 10.38
CA SER A 572 -1.42 -42.27 10.53
C SER A 572 -2.06 -42.67 9.19
N GLU A 573 -2.03 -41.80 8.18
CA GLU A 573 -2.56 -42.14 6.85
C GLU A 573 -1.70 -43.17 6.10
N LEU A 574 -0.38 -43.12 6.27
CA LEU A 574 0.54 -44.12 5.74
C LEU A 574 0.34 -45.49 6.43
N ALA A 575 0.14 -45.52 7.75
CA ALA A 575 -0.18 -46.75 8.47
C ALA A 575 -1.48 -47.39 7.99
N LYS A 576 -2.53 -46.60 7.72
CA LYS A 576 -3.77 -47.10 7.08
C LYS A 576 -3.52 -47.67 5.69
N THR A 577 -2.61 -47.05 4.93
CA THR A 577 -2.22 -47.55 3.60
C THR A 577 -1.52 -48.91 3.72
N TYR A 578 -0.62 -49.09 4.68
CA TYR A 578 -0.01 -50.40 4.96
C TYR A 578 -1.01 -51.46 5.41
N GLN A 579 -2.02 -51.10 6.22
CA GLN A 579 -3.11 -52.02 6.58
C GLN A 579 -3.89 -52.47 5.34
N ALA A 580 -4.23 -51.55 4.45
CA ALA A 580 -4.95 -51.85 3.22
C ALA A 580 -4.15 -52.76 2.26
N GLN A 581 -2.81 -52.68 2.30
CA GLN A 581 -1.92 -53.58 1.56
C GLN A 581 -1.68 -54.94 2.25
N GLY A 582 -2.19 -55.15 3.48
CA GLY A 582 -1.92 -56.35 4.29
C GLY A 582 -0.56 -56.36 4.98
N MET A 583 0.19 -55.25 4.98
CA MET A 583 1.48 -55.11 5.66
C MET A 583 1.30 -54.78 7.15
N TYR A 584 0.63 -55.67 7.89
CA TYR A 584 0.22 -55.41 9.28
C TYR A 584 1.38 -55.07 10.22
N SER A 585 2.53 -55.72 10.09
CA SER A 585 3.70 -55.44 10.94
C SER A 585 4.26 -54.02 10.73
N LYS A 586 4.27 -53.51 9.50
CA LYS A 586 4.69 -52.12 9.21
C LYS A 586 3.68 -51.13 9.78
N ALA A 587 2.39 -51.40 9.59
CA ALA A 587 1.31 -50.57 10.12
C ALA A 587 1.35 -50.51 11.65
N GLU A 588 1.53 -51.64 12.32
CA GLU A 588 1.66 -51.74 13.78
C GLU A 588 2.84 -50.90 14.28
N THR A 589 4.03 -51.09 13.70
CA THR A 589 5.23 -50.32 14.04
C THR A 589 4.99 -48.81 13.93
N MET A 590 4.39 -48.37 12.82
CA MET A 590 4.10 -46.96 12.59
C MET A 590 3.03 -46.40 13.54
N ASN A 591 2.01 -47.19 13.88
CA ASN A 591 0.99 -46.80 14.86
C ASN A 591 1.57 -46.65 16.27
N ILE A 592 2.48 -47.54 16.66
CA ILE A 592 3.19 -47.43 17.94
C ILE A 592 4.04 -46.14 17.98
N GLU A 593 4.76 -45.83 16.89
CA GLU A 593 5.52 -44.57 16.78
C GLU A 593 4.60 -43.34 16.87
N VAL A 594 3.44 -43.37 16.19
CA VAL A 594 2.42 -42.31 16.26
C VAL A 594 1.90 -42.10 17.68
N LEU A 595 1.61 -43.18 18.42
CA LEU A 595 1.13 -43.10 19.80
C LEU A 595 2.19 -42.47 20.70
N LYS A 596 3.43 -42.96 20.63
CA LYS A 596 4.56 -42.39 21.39
C LYS A 596 4.76 -40.90 21.12
N LEU A 597 4.73 -40.48 19.86
CA LEU A 597 4.88 -39.06 19.49
C LEU A 597 3.71 -38.19 19.97
N ARG A 598 2.48 -38.73 20.04
CA ARG A 598 1.32 -38.04 20.61
C ARG A 598 1.43 -37.87 22.12
N GLU A 599 1.89 -38.90 22.83
CA GLU A 599 2.13 -38.84 24.27
C GLU A 599 3.22 -37.81 24.60
N GLU A 600 4.34 -37.83 23.88
CA GLU A 600 5.44 -36.88 24.08
C GLU A 600 5.07 -35.43 23.71
N SER A 601 4.09 -35.22 22.82
CA SER A 601 3.63 -33.87 22.44
C SER A 601 2.56 -33.30 23.39
N GLN A 602 1.84 -34.15 24.12
CA GLN A 602 0.91 -33.72 25.17
C GLN A 602 1.59 -33.30 26.47
N GLN A 603 2.85 -33.71 26.71
CA GLN A 603 3.63 -33.33 27.91
C GLN A 603 4.12 -31.86 27.94
N TYR A 604 3.89 -31.08 26.88
CA TYR A 604 4.37 -29.69 26.75
C TYR A 604 3.26 -28.65 26.50
N CYS A 605 1.98 -29.00 26.71
CA CYS A 605 0.85 -28.07 26.64
C CYS A 605 0.33 -27.70 28.02
#